data_AF-A0A0D1B0X0-F1
#
_entry.id   AF-A0A0D1B0X0-F1
#
_cell.length_a   1.000
_cell.length_b   1.000
_cell.length_c   1.000
_cell.angle_alpha   90.00
_cell.angle_beta   90.00
_cell.angle_gamma   90.00
#
_symmetry.space_group_name_H-M   'P 1'
#
loop_
_entity.id
_entity.type
_entity.pdbx_description
1 polymer ?
#
loop_
_entity_poly.entity_id
_entity_poly.type
_entity_poly.pdbx_seq_one_letter_code
_entity_poly.pdbx_strand_id
1 'polypeptide(L)'
;MVEDLLFIRNVLANAGLDYLLVRGNNHRPVIALDWENRKKLRAALVEACRDEPVYSMTVDAKKKSSVLVADGELSPNRQARIFRLYRPRVEPNGGFEFGSSAGVQIELWSFEGDQLVLPIENSLTRRTMLTTDAVRGTVERYGHTWPTIENMFADHASDISFDIDMVFSWVDGSSPEYIAARRARMAGIVVGEGDDHEARYRQIDELKYALRSVYMFAPWVRRIFIATDSPAPAWLADHPSVTIVRSEEFFADPSVLPTHNSQAVECQLHHIEGLSEHFLYSNDDMFFGRAVGPDMFFTPGGVTKFIEAETRIGLGDNDAERSGFENAARVNRKLLWDRFGRITTRHLEHTAAPLRRSVAATMEQEFPQEFAKTAASRFRAADNISVTNSFYHYYALLTGRAVTQTAAKVRYVDTTVRAGLNYLPKLLAKRNMDFFCLNDGSFPEVEAEERARLVTDFLEKYYPIKAPWEK
;
A
#
# COMPACT_ATOMS: atom_id res chain seq x y z
N MET A 1 -18.49 2.47 3.68
CA MET A 1 -18.46 1.20 4.43
C MET A 1 -18.90 1.38 5.89
N VAL A 2 -18.20 2.15 6.73
CA VAL A 2 -18.60 2.32 8.15
C VAL A 2 -20.00 2.94 8.28
N GLU A 3 -20.31 3.98 7.51
CA GLU A 3 -21.66 4.55 7.44
C GLU A 3 -22.74 3.51 7.11
N ASP A 4 -22.46 2.63 6.15
CA ASP A 4 -23.40 1.59 5.72
C ASP A 4 -23.57 0.52 6.81
N LEU A 5 -22.50 0.20 7.55
CA LEU A 5 -22.54 -0.70 8.71
C LEU A 5 -23.37 -0.14 9.86
N LEU A 6 -23.19 1.15 10.17
CA LEU A 6 -23.97 1.84 11.21
C LEU A 6 -25.44 2.01 10.81
N PHE A 7 -25.70 2.31 9.54
CA PHE A 7 -27.05 2.31 8.98
C PHE A 7 -27.73 0.95 9.20
N ILE A 8 -27.10 -0.15 8.79
CA ILE A 8 -27.64 -1.51 8.98
C ILE A 8 -27.88 -1.78 10.47
N ARG A 9 -26.92 -1.48 11.34
CA ARG A 9 -27.07 -1.65 12.80
C ARG A 9 -28.35 -1.00 13.32
N ASN A 10 -28.60 0.25 12.92
CA ASN A 10 -29.78 1.01 13.36
C ASN A 10 -31.08 0.39 12.83
N VAL A 11 -31.10 -0.07 11.57
CA VAL A 11 -32.25 -0.78 11.01
C VAL A 11 -32.56 -2.05 11.80
N LEU A 12 -31.54 -2.84 12.12
CA LEU A 12 -31.71 -4.08 12.88
C LEU A 12 -32.20 -3.82 14.32
N ALA A 13 -31.61 -2.82 14.99
CA ALA A 13 -32.03 -2.42 16.32
C ALA A 13 -33.49 -1.94 16.35
N ASN A 14 -33.89 -1.08 15.42
CA ASN A 14 -35.27 -0.56 15.33
C ASN A 14 -36.29 -1.66 15.00
N ALA A 15 -35.87 -2.68 14.25
CA ALA A 15 -36.72 -3.84 13.96
C ALA A 15 -36.77 -4.84 15.12
N GLY A 16 -35.96 -4.70 16.18
CA GLY A 16 -35.81 -5.70 17.22
C GLY A 16 -35.34 -7.04 16.66
N LEU A 17 -34.31 -7.00 15.81
CA LEU A 17 -33.64 -8.17 15.26
C LEU A 17 -32.35 -8.41 16.05
N ASP A 18 -32.17 -9.63 16.54
CA ASP A 18 -30.89 -10.04 17.11
C ASP A 18 -29.87 -10.26 16.00
N TYR A 19 -28.65 -9.76 16.22
CA TYR A 19 -27.55 -9.89 15.28
C TYR A 19 -26.22 -10.07 16.02
N LEU A 20 -25.21 -10.45 15.26
CA LEU A 20 -23.83 -10.53 15.69
C LEU A 20 -22.97 -9.76 14.69
N LEU A 21 -22.06 -8.92 15.18
CA LEU A 21 -20.91 -8.50 14.40
C LEU A 21 -19.89 -9.63 14.43
N VAL A 22 -19.45 -10.11 13.27
CA VAL A 22 -18.44 -11.17 13.15
C VAL A 22 -17.34 -10.77 12.18
N ARG A 23 -16.16 -11.36 12.38
CA ARG A 23 -14.98 -11.15 11.56
C ARG A 23 -14.87 -12.26 10.52
N GLY A 24 -15.08 -11.92 9.25
CA GLY A 24 -14.83 -12.84 8.13
C GLY A 24 -13.33 -13.14 7.92
N ASN A 25 -13.01 -13.95 6.92
CA ASN A 25 -11.62 -14.25 6.53
C ASN A 25 -10.91 -13.08 5.81
N ASN A 26 -11.55 -11.93 5.73
CA ASN A 26 -11.00 -10.69 5.20
C ASN A 26 -11.47 -9.52 6.06
N HIS A 27 -11.03 -8.31 5.73
CA HIS A 27 -11.30 -7.09 6.50
C HIS A 27 -12.74 -6.58 6.40
N ARG A 28 -13.64 -7.27 5.68
CA ARG A 28 -15.03 -6.83 5.50
C ARG A 28 -15.82 -7.08 6.79
N PRO A 29 -16.61 -6.10 7.26
CA PRO A 29 -17.53 -6.34 8.36
C PRO A 29 -18.65 -7.29 7.91
N VAL A 30 -18.96 -8.25 8.79
CA VAL A 30 -20.03 -9.22 8.59
C VAL A 30 -21.04 -9.08 9.72
N ILE A 31 -22.32 -8.95 9.37
CA ILE A 31 -23.43 -9.04 10.32
C ILE A 31 -24.11 -10.40 10.12
N ALA A 32 -24.10 -11.22 11.16
CA ALA A 32 -24.77 -12.51 11.17
C ALA A 32 -26.11 -12.42 11.91
N LEU A 33 -27.15 -13.03 11.33
CA LEU A 33 -28.48 -13.15 11.94
C LEU A 33 -29.01 -14.57 11.77
N ASP A 34 -30.04 -14.91 12.53
CA ASP A 34 -30.79 -16.15 12.32
C ASP A 34 -31.51 -16.15 10.95
N TRP A 35 -31.43 -17.26 10.25
CA TRP A 35 -32.15 -17.58 9.03
C TRP A 35 -33.67 -17.42 9.20
N GLU A 36 -34.22 -17.76 10.36
CA GLU A 36 -35.66 -17.61 10.63
C GLU A 36 -36.10 -16.14 10.54
N ASN A 37 -35.20 -15.20 10.84
CA ASN A 37 -35.45 -13.78 10.77
C ASN A 37 -35.41 -13.19 9.35
N ARG A 38 -35.16 -13.99 8.30
CA ARG A 38 -35.01 -13.53 6.91
C ARG A 38 -36.15 -12.62 6.45
N LYS A 39 -37.41 -13.00 6.70
CA LYS A 39 -38.59 -12.23 6.24
C LYS A 39 -38.66 -10.87 6.94
N LYS A 40 -38.39 -10.84 8.25
CA LYS A 40 -38.38 -9.64 9.08
C LYS A 40 -37.21 -8.72 8.72
N LEU A 41 -36.02 -9.27 8.52
CA LEU A 41 -34.84 -8.57 7.99
C LEU A 41 -35.15 -7.90 6.66
N ARG A 42 -35.73 -8.63 5.70
CA ARG A 42 -36.11 -8.08 4.40
C ARG A 42 -37.08 -6.92 4.56
N ALA A 43 -38.16 -7.09 5.32
CA ALA A 43 -39.15 -6.03 5.52
C ALA A 43 -38.52 -4.77 6.13
N ALA A 44 -37.67 -4.93 7.16
CA ALA A 44 -36.99 -3.83 7.82
C ALA A 44 -36.03 -3.08 6.89
N LEU A 45 -35.21 -3.80 6.11
CA LEU A 45 -34.29 -3.19 5.15
C LEU A 45 -35.03 -2.52 3.99
N VAL A 46 -36.08 -3.13 3.45
CA VAL A 46 -36.91 -2.53 2.39
C VAL A 46 -37.53 -1.23 2.88
N GLU A 47 -38.09 -1.21 4.08
CA GLU A 47 -38.67 -0.01 4.68
C GLU A 47 -37.62 1.10 4.85
N ALA A 48 -36.49 0.77 5.47
CA ALA A 48 -35.42 1.72 5.74
C ALA A 48 -34.73 2.24 4.47
N CYS A 49 -34.80 1.49 3.37
CA CYS A 49 -34.16 1.83 2.11
C CYS A 49 -35.09 2.47 1.08
N ARG A 50 -36.34 2.81 1.41
CA ARG A 50 -37.31 3.38 0.44
C ARG A 50 -36.76 4.59 -0.33
N ASP A 51 -36.06 5.47 0.37
CA ASP A 51 -35.50 6.71 -0.19
C ASP A 51 -33.95 6.66 -0.30
N GLU A 52 -33.38 5.45 -0.24
CA GLU A 52 -31.93 5.25 -0.20
C GLU A 52 -31.47 4.30 -1.31
N PRO A 53 -30.38 4.61 -2.03
CA PRO A 53 -29.90 3.79 -3.14
C PRO A 53 -29.08 2.59 -2.64
N VAL A 54 -29.63 1.79 -1.73
CA VAL A 54 -28.96 0.60 -1.19
C VAL A 54 -29.22 -0.60 -2.10
N TYR A 55 -28.15 -1.23 -2.57
CA TYR A 55 -28.19 -2.44 -3.36
C TYR A 55 -27.77 -3.65 -2.52
N SER A 56 -28.37 -4.79 -2.83
CA SER A 56 -28.02 -6.09 -2.26
C SER A 56 -27.46 -7.01 -3.33
N MET A 57 -26.18 -7.34 -3.25
CA MET A 57 -25.54 -8.33 -4.12
C MET A 57 -25.60 -9.71 -3.49
N THR A 58 -26.13 -10.70 -4.21
CA THR A 58 -26.12 -12.11 -3.78
C THR A 58 -24.72 -12.70 -3.94
N VAL A 59 -24.13 -13.24 -2.87
CA VAL A 59 -22.74 -13.70 -2.86
C VAL A 59 -22.61 -15.19 -3.13
N ASP A 60 -23.53 -15.99 -2.58
CA ASP A 60 -23.55 -17.46 -2.65
C ASP A 60 -24.28 -17.99 -3.89
N ALA A 61 -24.37 -17.18 -4.95
CA ALA A 61 -24.91 -17.57 -6.24
C ALA A 61 -23.81 -17.71 -7.30
N LYS A 62 -23.96 -18.66 -8.23
CA LYS A 62 -23.03 -18.85 -9.37
C LYS A 62 -22.88 -17.58 -10.21
N LYS A 63 -24.01 -16.88 -10.46
CA LYS A 63 -24.03 -15.58 -11.13
C LYS A 63 -24.36 -14.52 -10.10
N LYS A 64 -23.43 -13.59 -9.88
CA LYS A 64 -23.64 -12.45 -8.99
C LYS A 64 -24.58 -11.46 -9.67
N SER A 65 -25.64 -11.09 -8.96
CA SER A 65 -26.54 -10.02 -9.35
C SER A 65 -26.84 -9.15 -8.14
N SER A 66 -27.04 -7.86 -8.41
CA SER A 66 -27.49 -6.89 -7.43
C SER A 66 -28.94 -6.54 -7.70
N VAL A 67 -29.71 -6.35 -6.63
CA VAL A 67 -31.08 -5.80 -6.67
C VAL A 67 -31.11 -4.52 -5.84
N LEU A 68 -31.94 -3.56 -6.22
CA LEU A 68 -32.21 -2.39 -5.38
C LEU A 68 -33.08 -2.86 -4.21
N VAL A 69 -32.67 -2.58 -2.98
CA VAL A 69 -33.38 -3.06 -1.79
C VAL A 69 -34.79 -2.47 -1.71
N ALA A 70 -34.98 -1.23 -2.17
CA ALA A 70 -36.29 -0.58 -2.22
C ALA A 70 -37.32 -1.32 -3.10
N ASP A 71 -36.89 -2.14 -4.06
CA ASP A 71 -37.78 -2.93 -4.92
C ASP A 71 -38.43 -4.13 -4.19
N GLY A 72 -38.14 -4.30 -2.90
CA GLY A 72 -38.84 -5.27 -2.03
C GLY A 72 -38.10 -6.60 -1.84
N GLU A 73 -36.94 -6.80 -2.45
CA GLU A 73 -36.17 -8.05 -2.37
C GLU A 73 -34.70 -7.80 -2.02
N LEU A 74 -34.08 -8.74 -1.30
CA LEU A 74 -32.63 -8.75 -1.04
C LEU A 74 -31.86 -9.66 -2.02
N SER A 75 -32.56 -10.58 -2.67
CA SER A 75 -31.99 -11.49 -3.65
C SER A 75 -33.09 -12.14 -4.48
N PRO A 76 -32.87 -12.37 -5.79
CA PRO A 76 -33.77 -13.19 -6.59
C PRO A 76 -33.78 -14.66 -6.13
N ASN A 77 -32.72 -15.12 -5.43
CA ASN A 77 -32.66 -16.45 -4.87
C ASN A 77 -33.19 -16.45 -3.43
N ARG A 78 -34.36 -17.08 -3.23
CA ARG A 78 -34.99 -17.22 -1.90
C ARG A 78 -34.18 -18.08 -0.92
N GLN A 79 -33.26 -18.90 -1.40
CA GLN A 79 -32.37 -19.74 -0.59
C GLN A 79 -31.02 -19.08 -0.28
N ALA A 80 -30.70 -17.92 -0.87
CA ALA A 80 -29.42 -17.26 -0.64
C ALA A 80 -29.23 -16.91 0.84
N ARG A 81 -28.09 -17.24 1.42
CA ARG A 81 -27.75 -16.99 2.83
C ARG A 81 -26.74 -15.87 3.01
N ILE A 82 -26.09 -15.41 1.93
CA ILE A 82 -25.05 -14.39 1.99
C ILE A 82 -25.35 -13.24 1.02
N PHE A 83 -25.44 -12.03 1.56
CA PHE A 83 -25.68 -10.80 0.81
C PHE A 83 -24.59 -9.78 1.09
N ARG A 84 -24.36 -8.86 0.15
CA ARG A 84 -23.56 -7.64 0.39
C ARG A 84 -24.42 -6.43 0.15
N LEU A 85 -24.67 -5.68 1.22
CA LEU A 85 -25.39 -4.42 1.18
C LEU A 85 -24.39 -3.28 0.96
N TYR A 86 -24.66 -2.44 -0.03
CA TYR A 86 -23.78 -1.32 -0.38
C TYR A 86 -24.58 -0.18 -1.02
N ARG A 87 -24.13 1.05 -0.78
CA ARG A 87 -24.52 2.22 -1.58
C ARG A 87 -23.45 2.45 -2.65
N PRO A 88 -23.79 2.44 -3.95
CA PRO A 88 -22.84 2.78 -5.00
C PRO A 88 -22.45 4.25 -4.83
N ARG A 89 -21.16 4.50 -4.67
CA ARG A 89 -20.59 5.86 -4.69
C ARG A 89 -19.64 5.92 -5.88
N VAL A 90 -19.79 6.91 -6.74
CA VAL A 90 -18.95 7.07 -7.93
C VAL A 90 -18.37 8.47 -7.94
N GLU A 91 -17.06 8.55 -8.10
CA GLU A 91 -16.40 9.81 -8.41
C GLU A 91 -16.53 10.08 -9.93
N PRO A 92 -17.14 11.21 -10.32
CA PRO A 92 -17.59 11.42 -11.69
C PRO A 92 -16.47 11.62 -12.72
N ASN A 93 -15.28 12.08 -12.32
CA ASN A 93 -14.22 12.41 -13.28
C ASN A 93 -13.37 11.20 -13.66
N GLY A 94 -12.90 10.43 -12.67
CA GLY A 94 -12.02 9.28 -12.82
C GLY A 94 -12.72 7.94 -12.78
N GLY A 95 -14.06 7.93 -12.61
CA GLY A 95 -14.87 6.72 -12.56
C GLY A 95 -14.52 5.81 -11.37
N PHE A 96 -13.93 6.36 -10.31
CA PHE A 96 -13.59 5.58 -9.13
C PHE A 96 -14.88 5.22 -8.38
N GLU A 97 -15.15 3.93 -8.24
CA GLU A 97 -16.41 3.44 -7.67
C GLU A 97 -16.23 2.64 -6.37
N PHE A 98 -17.09 2.90 -5.41
CA PHE A 98 -17.33 2.03 -4.25
C PHE A 98 -18.60 1.23 -4.50
N GLY A 99 -18.44 0.03 -5.05
CA GLY A 99 -19.52 -0.91 -5.29
C GLY A 99 -19.64 -1.99 -4.20
N SER A 100 -20.08 -3.17 -4.61
CA SER A 100 -20.29 -4.31 -3.73
C SER A 100 -18.99 -4.83 -3.07
N SER A 101 -17.83 -4.49 -3.61
CA SER A 101 -16.52 -4.75 -2.99
C SER A 101 -16.37 -4.05 -1.63
N ALA A 102 -16.99 -2.89 -1.43
CA ALA A 102 -16.97 -2.12 -0.17
C ALA A 102 -18.22 -2.34 0.72
N GLY A 103 -19.12 -3.24 0.31
CA GLY A 103 -20.38 -3.52 1.01
C GLY A 103 -20.22 -4.31 2.30
N VAL A 104 -21.13 -4.10 3.24
CA VAL A 104 -21.27 -4.89 4.47
C VAL A 104 -21.89 -6.24 4.13
N GLN A 105 -21.30 -7.33 4.62
CA GLN A 105 -21.83 -8.66 4.36
C GLN A 105 -22.89 -9.02 5.40
N ILE A 106 -24.04 -9.52 4.95
CA ILE A 106 -25.06 -10.12 5.81
C ILE A 106 -25.01 -11.62 5.62
N GLU A 107 -24.97 -12.36 6.72
CA GLU A 107 -25.02 -13.81 6.73
C GLU A 107 -26.22 -14.31 7.53
N LEU A 108 -26.93 -15.27 6.97
CA LEU A 108 -28.05 -15.94 7.64
C LEU A 108 -27.59 -17.31 8.14
N TRP A 109 -27.44 -17.45 9.45
CA TRP A 109 -27.03 -18.65 10.16
C TRP A 109 -28.27 -19.46 10.57
N SER A 110 -28.20 -20.78 10.62
CA SER A 110 -29.34 -21.64 10.98
C SER A 110 -29.06 -22.40 12.27
N PHE A 111 -30.08 -22.57 13.09
CA PHE A 111 -30.06 -23.45 14.26
C PHE A 111 -30.74 -24.77 13.88
N GLU A 112 -30.01 -25.86 14.00
CA GLU A 112 -30.46 -27.21 13.64
C GLU A 112 -30.27 -28.11 14.87
N GLY A 113 -31.27 -28.13 15.75
CA GLY A 113 -31.17 -28.80 17.04
C GLY A 113 -30.19 -28.08 17.97
N ASP A 114 -29.11 -28.77 18.36
CA ASP A 114 -28.02 -28.22 19.16
C ASP A 114 -26.88 -27.62 18.32
N GLN A 115 -27.00 -27.63 16.99
CA GLN A 115 -25.98 -27.14 16.06
C GLN A 115 -26.29 -25.74 15.53
N LEU A 116 -25.24 -24.92 15.47
CA LEU A 116 -25.23 -23.68 14.70
C LEU A 116 -24.54 -23.94 13.36
N VAL A 117 -25.25 -23.67 12.26
CA VAL A 117 -24.79 -23.90 10.89
C VAL A 117 -24.66 -22.58 10.16
N LEU A 118 -23.43 -22.24 9.77
CA LEU A 118 -23.07 -21.04 9.04
C LEU A 118 -23.09 -21.29 7.52
N PRO A 119 -23.33 -20.26 6.71
CA PRO A 119 -23.21 -20.39 5.26
C PRO A 119 -21.74 -20.47 4.82
N ILE A 120 -20.81 -19.91 5.59
CA ILE A 120 -19.36 -19.91 5.33
C ILE A 120 -18.58 -19.89 6.64
N GLU A 121 -17.36 -20.44 6.63
CA GLU A 121 -16.40 -20.30 7.74
C GLU A 121 -15.91 -18.84 7.83
N ASN A 122 -15.65 -18.40 9.06
CA ASN A 122 -15.10 -17.08 9.33
C ASN A 122 -13.74 -17.20 10.05
N SER A 123 -13.19 -16.09 10.53
CA SER A 123 -11.84 -16.08 11.12
C SER A 123 -11.68 -16.96 12.36
N LEU A 124 -12.78 -17.31 13.04
CA LEU A 124 -12.77 -18.08 14.29
C LEU A 124 -13.54 -19.39 14.19
N THR A 125 -14.66 -19.41 13.48
CA THR A 125 -15.63 -20.51 13.56
C THR A 125 -15.57 -21.44 12.35
N ARG A 126 -15.89 -22.72 12.59
CA ARG A 126 -16.20 -23.69 11.53
C ARG A 126 -17.59 -23.43 10.94
N ARG A 127 -17.89 -24.11 9.84
CA ARG A 127 -19.21 -24.04 9.19
C ARG A 127 -20.32 -24.61 10.08
N THR A 128 -20.00 -25.65 10.85
CA THR A 128 -20.94 -26.28 11.79
C THR A 128 -20.25 -26.41 13.13
N MET A 129 -20.93 -25.98 14.19
CA MET A 129 -20.45 -26.07 15.57
C MET A 129 -21.61 -26.23 16.54
N LEU A 130 -21.33 -26.60 17.79
CA LEU A 130 -22.38 -26.64 18.82
C LEU A 130 -22.79 -25.21 19.17
N THR A 131 -24.08 -25.02 19.39
CA THR A 131 -24.64 -23.74 19.86
C THR A 131 -24.03 -23.29 21.18
N THR A 132 -23.68 -24.23 22.06
CA THR A 132 -23.02 -23.97 23.34
C THR A 132 -21.60 -23.43 23.20
N ASP A 133 -20.93 -23.71 22.08
CA ASP A 133 -19.57 -23.21 21.82
C ASP A 133 -19.57 -21.76 21.36
N ALA A 134 -20.70 -21.26 20.84
CA ALA A 134 -20.87 -19.88 20.37
C ALA A 134 -21.22 -18.94 21.53
N VAL A 135 -20.37 -18.90 22.56
CA VAL A 135 -20.54 -18.07 23.76
C VAL A 135 -20.69 -16.60 23.35
N ARG A 136 -21.76 -15.95 23.80
CA ARG A 136 -22.04 -14.54 23.46
C ARG A 136 -21.06 -13.61 24.17
N GLY A 137 -20.58 -12.63 23.43
CA GLY A 137 -19.73 -11.55 23.95
C GLY A 137 -20.09 -10.21 23.34
N THR A 138 -19.29 -9.19 23.67
CA THR A 138 -19.42 -7.84 23.10
C THR A 138 -18.07 -7.30 22.67
N VAL A 139 -18.06 -6.39 21.70
CA VAL A 139 -16.85 -5.67 21.27
C VAL A 139 -17.15 -4.19 21.01
N GLU A 140 -16.23 -3.31 21.38
CA GLU A 140 -16.27 -1.90 21.01
C GLU A 140 -15.66 -1.68 19.63
N ARG A 141 -16.45 -1.25 18.65
CA ARG A 141 -15.99 -0.92 17.29
C ARG A 141 -16.80 0.24 16.73
N TYR A 142 -16.14 1.13 15.99
CA TYR A 142 -16.79 2.24 15.29
C TYR A 142 -17.66 3.12 16.22
N GLY A 143 -17.24 3.31 17.47
CA GLY A 143 -17.96 4.11 18.47
C GLY A 143 -19.19 3.44 19.09
N HIS A 144 -19.37 2.14 18.92
CA HIS A 144 -20.49 1.40 19.49
C HIS A 144 -20.06 0.04 20.07
N THR A 145 -20.81 -0.40 21.08
CA THR A 145 -20.82 -1.79 21.54
C THR A 145 -21.61 -2.66 20.56
N TRP A 146 -21.02 -3.77 20.13
CA TRP A 146 -21.63 -4.75 19.24
C TRP A 146 -21.75 -6.11 19.92
N PRO A 147 -22.91 -6.79 19.82
CA PRO A 147 -22.98 -8.20 20.17
C PRO A 147 -22.10 -9.02 19.21
N THR A 148 -21.35 -9.96 19.74
CA THR A 148 -20.44 -10.84 18.99
C THR A 148 -20.33 -12.22 19.67
N ILE A 149 -19.43 -13.06 19.19
CA ILE A 149 -19.00 -14.29 19.86
C ILE A 149 -17.70 -13.99 20.62
N GLU A 150 -17.53 -14.60 21.78
CA GLU A 150 -16.29 -14.52 22.55
C GLU A 150 -15.06 -14.81 21.66
N ASN A 151 -13.99 -14.04 21.84
CA ASN A 151 -12.74 -14.11 21.06
C ASN A 151 -12.83 -13.82 19.54
N MET A 152 -14.00 -13.46 19.00
CA MET A 152 -14.18 -13.14 17.57
C MET A 152 -13.27 -12.02 17.08
N PHE A 153 -12.99 -11.05 17.95
CA PHE A 153 -12.15 -9.88 17.68
C PHE A 153 -10.94 -9.79 18.62
N ALA A 154 -10.61 -10.88 19.33
CA ALA A 154 -9.31 -10.97 19.99
C ALA A 154 -8.20 -10.97 18.94
N ASP A 155 -6.99 -10.60 19.34
CA ASP A 155 -5.83 -10.65 18.45
C ASP A 155 -5.54 -12.10 18.08
N HIS A 156 -5.68 -12.43 16.80
CA HIS A 156 -5.38 -13.76 16.29
C HIS A 156 -3.89 -13.85 16.00
N ALA A 157 -3.29 -15.03 16.14
CA ALA A 157 -1.87 -15.23 15.85
C ALA A 157 -1.49 -14.92 14.38
N SER A 158 -2.48 -14.89 13.49
CA SER A 158 -2.35 -14.50 12.08
C SER A 158 -2.49 -13.00 11.83
N ASP A 159 -2.70 -12.20 12.87
CA ASP A 159 -2.89 -10.76 12.73
C ASP A 159 -1.55 -10.02 12.72
N ILE A 160 -1.51 -8.93 11.96
CA ILE A 160 -0.41 -7.98 11.98
C ILE A 160 -0.89 -6.78 12.80
N SER A 161 -0.49 -6.73 14.07
CA SER A 161 -0.91 -5.71 15.03
C SER A 161 0.18 -4.70 15.40
N PHE A 162 1.40 -4.87 14.90
CA PHE A 162 2.47 -3.90 15.10
C PHE A 162 2.31 -2.67 14.19
N ASP A 163 2.82 -1.54 14.66
CA ASP A 163 2.84 -0.29 13.91
C ASP A 163 3.70 -0.39 12.65
N ILE A 164 3.18 0.15 11.54
CA ILE A 164 3.89 0.28 10.28
C ILE A 164 3.83 1.73 9.80
N ASP A 165 5.00 2.35 9.71
CA ASP A 165 5.18 3.69 9.13
C ASP A 165 5.60 3.59 7.66
N MET A 166 5.58 4.72 6.96
CA MET A 166 6.06 4.84 5.58
C MET A 166 7.02 6.01 5.45
N VAL A 167 8.13 5.82 4.74
CA VAL A 167 9.13 6.85 4.48
C VAL A 167 9.19 7.09 2.97
N PHE A 168 8.96 8.34 2.56
CA PHE A 168 9.21 8.81 1.20
C PHE A 168 10.53 9.56 1.16
N SER A 169 11.44 9.20 0.25
CA SER A 169 12.50 10.13 -0.16
C SER A 169 12.00 10.97 -1.32
N TRP A 170 12.12 12.29 -1.20
CA TRP A 170 11.64 13.21 -2.21
C TRP A 170 12.52 14.45 -2.35
N VAL A 171 12.57 15.01 -3.55
CA VAL A 171 13.24 16.26 -3.83
C VAL A 171 12.43 17.07 -4.84
N ASP A 172 12.36 18.37 -4.64
CA ASP A 172 11.86 19.28 -5.66
C ASP A 172 12.92 19.48 -6.75
N GLY A 173 12.88 18.60 -7.76
CA GLY A 173 13.77 18.67 -8.91
C GLY A 173 13.60 19.93 -9.76
N SER A 174 12.51 20.68 -9.57
CA SER A 174 12.20 21.92 -10.32
C SER A 174 12.72 23.19 -9.65
N SER A 175 13.15 23.11 -8.38
CA SER A 175 13.66 24.26 -7.64
C SER A 175 14.92 24.84 -8.32
N PRO A 176 14.93 26.15 -8.66
CA PRO A 176 16.11 26.81 -9.19
C PRO A 176 17.33 26.69 -8.27
N GLU A 177 17.11 26.74 -6.96
CA GLU A 177 18.15 26.57 -5.94
C GLU A 177 18.74 25.15 -5.98
N TYR A 178 17.89 24.13 -6.07
CA TYR A 178 18.32 22.74 -6.18
C TYR A 178 19.12 22.49 -7.47
N ILE A 179 18.62 22.97 -8.60
CA ILE A 179 19.28 22.85 -9.91
C ILE A 179 20.64 23.56 -9.89
N ALA A 180 20.71 24.79 -9.35
CA ALA A 180 21.95 25.54 -9.26
C ALA A 180 22.97 24.84 -8.34
N ALA A 181 22.54 24.37 -7.16
CA ALA A 181 23.39 23.64 -6.23
C ALA A 181 23.92 22.33 -6.84
N ARG A 182 23.06 21.58 -7.53
CA ARG A 182 23.43 20.35 -8.23
C ARG A 182 24.45 20.63 -9.35
N ARG A 183 24.18 21.59 -10.24
CA ARG A 183 25.08 21.97 -11.34
C ARG A 183 26.44 22.44 -10.86
N ALA A 184 26.48 23.31 -9.84
CA ALA A 184 27.74 23.81 -9.28
C ALA A 184 28.63 22.67 -8.73
N ARG A 185 28.00 21.59 -8.23
CA ARG A 185 28.69 20.43 -7.64
C ARG A 185 29.00 19.33 -8.66
N MET A 186 28.28 19.26 -9.77
CA MET A 186 28.55 18.32 -10.88
C MET A 186 29.73 18.76 -11.75
N ALA A 187 30.20 20.01 -11.64
CA ALA A 187 31.35 20.50 -12.39
C ALA A 187 32.61 19.65 -12.10
N GLY A 188 33.01 18.81 -13.07
CA GLY A 188 34.20 17.96 -12.99
C GLY A 188 33.95 16.51 -12.53
N ILE A 189 32.69 16.07 -12.40
CA ILE A 189 32.33 14.68 -12.03
C ILE A 189 31.82 13.94 -13.28
N VAL A 190 32.38 12.75 -13.55
CA VAL A 190 31.84 11.83 -14.57
C VAL A 190 30.61 11.14 -13.98
N VAL A 191 29.43 11.42 -14.52
CA VAL A 191 28.18 10.72 -14.20
C VAL A 191 27.91 9.63 -15.25
N GLY A 192 27.35 8.51 -14.81
CA GLY A 192 26.98 7.41 -15.71
C GLY A 192 25.82 7.76 -16.64
N GLU A 193 25.56 6.90 -17.63
CA GLU A 193 24.51 7.11 -18.64
C GLU A 193 23.13 7.43 -18.04
N GLY A 194 22.48 8.50 -18.53
CA GLY A 194 21.10 8.88 -18.21
C GLY A 194 20.88 9.83 -17.03
N ASP A 195 21.94 10.29 -16.34
CA ASP A 195 21.79 11.18 -15.16
C ASP A 195 21.63 12.68 -15.49
N ASP A 196 21.80 13.10 -16.74
CA ASP A 196 21.82 14.51 -17.17
C ASP A 196 20.54 15.04 -17.85
N HIS A 197 19.48 14.23 -18.01
CA HIS A 197 18.33 14.59 -18.87
C HIS A 197 17.29 15.55 -18.25
N GLU A 198 16.80 16.48 -19.08
CA GLU A 198 15.85 17.55 -18.69
C GLU A 198 14.48 17.07 -18.22
N ALA A 199 14.06 15.88 -18.65
CA ALA A 199 12.77 15.28 -18.26
C ALA A 199 12.64 15.10 -16.73
N ARG A 200 13.76 14.94 -16.01
CA ARG A 200 13.80 14.80 -14.55
C ARG A 200 13.48 16.10 -13.77
N TYR A 201 13.33 17.25 -14.42
CA TYR A 201 13.21 18.55 -13.72
C TYR A 201 11.80 19.13 -13.64
N ARG A 202 10.79 18.52 -14.28
CA ARG A 202 9.42 19.06 -14.27
C ARG A 202 8.53 18.27 -13.32
N GLN A 203 8.41 18.79 -12.10
CA GLN A 203 7.51 18.35 -11.05
C GLN A 203 6.05 18.41 -11.53
N ILE A 204 5.31 17.31 -11.41
CA ILE A 204 3.86 17.25 -11.65
C ILE A 204 3.07 16.87 -10.38
N ASP A 205 3.68 17.15 -9.23
CA ASP A 205 3.18 16.83 -7.90
C ASP A 205 3.01 15.31 -7.69
N GLU A 206 3.90 14.47 -8.23
CA GLU A 206 3.84 13.01 -8.07
C GLU A 206 3.70 12.61 -6.60
N LEU A 207 4.46 13.25 -5.70
CA LEU A 207 4.40 13.03 -4.25
C LEU A 207 2.98 13.20 -3.69
N LYS A 208 2.22 14.21 -4.17
CA LYS A 208 0.83 14.44 -3.73
C LYS A 208 -0.03 13.22 -4.00
N TYR A 209 0.09 12.67 -5.21
CA TYR A 209 -0.69 11.50 -5.62
C TYR A 209 -0.18 10.21 -5.00
N ALA A 210 1.13 10.09 -4.76
CA ALA A 210 1.71 8.98 -4.02
C ALA A 210 1.12 8.93 -2.59
N LEU A 211 1.05 10.08 -1.90
CA LEU A 211 0.41 10.20 -0.60
C LEU A 211 -1.10 9.92 -0.65
N ARG A 212 -1.83 10.41 -1.66
CA ARG A 212 -3.24 10.02 -1.86
C ARG A 212 -3.41 8.51 -2.03
N SER A 213 -2.49 7.86 -2.75
CA SER A 213 -2.53 6.40 -2.93
C SER A 213 -2.42 5.66 -1.58
N VAL A 214 -1.57 6.14 -0.66
CA VAL A 214 -1.49 5.62 0.72
C VAL A 214 -2.83 5.80 1.44
N TYR A 215 -3.37 7.02 1.43
CA TYR A 215 -4.64 7.33 2.10
C TYR A 215 -5.80 6.45 1.59
N MET A 216 -5.88 6.25 0.27
CA MET A 216 -6.96 5.50 -0.35
C MET A 216 -6.81 3.98 -0.20
N PHE A 217 -5.58 3.45 -0.21
CA PHE A 217 -5.34 2.04 -0.44
C PHE A 217 -4.47 1.32 0.61
N ALA A 218 -3.84 2.07 1.51
CA ALA A 218 -3.10 1.54 2.66
C ALA A 218 -3.40 2.34 3.95
N PRO A 219 -4.67 2.49 4.36
CA PRO A 219 -5.05 3.33 5.50
C PRO A 219 -4.60 2.79 6.87
N TRP A 220 -3.93 1.63 6.89
CA TRP A 220 -3.30 1.05 8.08
C TRP A 220 -1.89 1.59 8.34
N VAL A 221 -1.30 2.36 7.41
CA VAL A 221 -0.05 3.08 7.66
C VAL A 221 -0.27 4.11 8.76
N ARG A 222 0.56 4.04 9.81
CA ARG A 222 0.40 4.86 11.02
C ARG A 222 0.88 6.30 10.81
N ARG A 223 2.12 6.49 10.37
CA ARG A 223 2.72 7.80 10.03
C ARG A 223 3.47 7.74 8.72
N ILE A 224 3.51 8.88 8.03
CA ILE A 224 4.28 9.11 6.83
C ILE A 224 5.41 10.09 7.16
N PHE A 225 6.65 9.71 6.89
CA PHE A 225 7.83 10.56 6.96
C PHE A 225 8.27 10.92 5.55
N ILE A 226 8.52 12.20 5.29
CA ILE A 226 9.04 12.69 4.00
C ILE A 226 10.47 13.14 4.26
N ALA A 227 11.44 12.29 3.93
CA ALA A 227 12.86 12.59 4.01
C ALA A 227 13.23 13.52 2.85
N THR A 228 13.42 14.81 3.14
CA THR A 228 13.71 15.82 2.11
C THR A 228 14.39 17.06 2.67
N ASP A 229 15.30 17.63 1.88
CA ASP A 229 15.89 18.95 2.13
C ASP A 229 15.20 20.06 1.32
N SER A 230 14.19 19.71 0.51
CA SER A 230 13.39 20.68 -0.25
C SER A 230 12.37 21.40 0.64
N PRO A 231 11.96 22.64 0.30
CA PRO A 231 10.82 23.28 0.96
C PRO A 231 9.57 22.39 0.94
N ALA A 232 8.73 22.51 1.97
CA ALA A 232 7.46 21.79 1.99
C ALA A 232 6.61 22.17 0.76
N PRO A 233 6.01 21.20 0.05
CA PRO A 233 5.15 21.50 -1.09
C PRO A 233 4.00 22.43 -0.71
N ALA A 234 3.66 23.38 -1.57
CA ALA A 234 2.64 24.39 -1.26
C ALA A 234 1.25 23.78 -0.94
N TRP A 235 0.93 22.62 -1.55
CA TRP A 235 -0.32 21.88 -1.33
C TRP A 235 -0.36 21.11 0.00
N LEU A 236 0.79 20.87 0.65
CA LEU A 236 0.87 20.08 1.88
C LEU A 236 0.56 20.97 3.10
N ALA A 237 -0.46 20.59 3.85
CA ALA A 237 -0.82 21.17 5.14
C ALA A 237 -0.04 20.51 6.28
N ASP A 238 0.10 21.21 7.40
CA ASP A 238 0.59 20.61 8.64
C ASP A 238 -0.44 19.60 9.15
N HIS A 239 -0.01 18.35 9.41
CA HIS A 239 -0.89 17.27 9.78
C HIS A 239 -0.15 16.22 10.63
N PRO A 240 -0.73 15.73 11.76
CA PRO A 240 -0.02 14.84 12.70
C PRO A 240 0.45 13.50 12.10
N SER A 241 -0.20 13.04 11.03
CA SER A 241 0.19 11.81 10.32
C SER A 241 1.30 11.98 9.28
N VAL A 242 1.71 13.20 8.95
CA VAL A 242 2.75 13.47 7.94
C VAL A 242 3.84 14.34 8.54
N THR A 243 5.09 13.90 8.49
CA THR A 243 6.23 14.61 9.06
C THR A 243 7.32 14.77 8.02
N ILE A 244 7.71 16.01 7.71
CA ILE A 244 8.91 16.28 6.92
C ILE A 244 10.12 16.11 7.85
N VAL A 245 11.13 15.39 7.38
CA VAL A 245 12.38 15.15 8.11
C VAL A 245 13.55 15.58 7.24
N ARG A 246 14.41 16.45 7.76
CA ARG A 246 15.62 16.93 7.09
C ARG A 246 16.74 15.92 7.18
N SER A 247 17.64 15.91 6.19
CA SER A 247 18.79 14.99 6.19
C SER A 247 19.64 15.14 7.45
N GLU A 248 19.80 16.37 7.97
CA GLU A 248 20.56 16.64 9.20
C GLU A 248 19.97 15.96 10.47
N GLU A 249 18.69 15.59 10.45
CA GLU A 249 18.02 14.95 11.59
C GLU A 249 18.27 13.43 11.65
N PHE A 250 18.67 12.80 10.54
CA PHE A 250 18.84 11.34 10.47
C PHE A 250 20.17 10.86 9.89
N PHE A 251 21.00 11.73 9.31
CA PHE A 251 22.36 11.34 8.94
C PHE A 251 23.22 11.19 10.19
N ALA A 252 23.91 10.06 10.33
CA ALA A 252 24.80 9.80 11.46
C ALA A 252 25.97 10.80 11.53
N ASP A 253 26.47 11.25 10.37
CA ASP A 253 27.47 12.31 10.24
C ASP A 253 26.92 13.45 9.36
N PRO A 254 26.39 14.53 9.94
CA PRO A 254 25.90 15.66 9.17
C PRO A 254 26.98 16.40 8.35
N SER A 255 28.28 16.18 8.61
CA SER A 255 29.37 16.86 7.88
C SER A 255 29.48 16.43 6.41
N VAL A 256 28.89 15.28 6.05
CA VAL A 256 28.87 14.78 4.67
C VAL A 256 27.76 15.39 3.83
N LEU A 257 26.83 16.11 4.46
CA LEU A 257 25.75 16.82 3.78
C LEU A 257 26.26 18.11 3.13
N PRO A 258 25.52 18.66 2.15
CA PRO A 258 24.35 18.08 1.50
C PRO A 258 24.71 17.04 0.43
N THR A 259 23.78 16.12 0.18
CA THR A 259 23.90 15.07 -0.85
C THR A 259 22.83 15.23 -1.95
N HIS A 260 23.16 14.80 -3.16
CA HIS A 260 22.23 14.63 -4.28
C HIS A 260 22.10 13.15 -4.67
N ASN A 261 22.48 12.25 -3.76
CA ASN A 261 22.50 10.82 -3.97
C ASN A 261 21.38 10.15 -3.16
N SER A 262 20.40 9.58 -3.86
CA SER A 262 19.32 8.86 -3.20
C SER A 262 19.85 7.68 -2.36
N GLN A 263 20.91 7.00 -2.80
CA GLN A 263 21.50 5.87 -2.08
C GLN A 263 22.11 6.30 -0.74
N ALA A 264 22.69 7.51 -0.68
CA ALA A 264 23.19 8.10 0.56
C ALA A 264 22.06 8.36 1.56
N VAL A 265 20.92 8.89 1.09
CA VAL A 265 19.71 9.11 1.90
C VAL A 265 19.11 7.77 2.35
N GLU A 266 18.90 6.85 1.41
CA GLU A 266 18.30 5.53 1.60
C GLU A 266 19.04 4.70 2.66
N CYS A 267 20.38 4.79 2.73
CA CYS A 267 21.18 4.05 3.70
C CYS A 267 21.16 4.61 5.12
N GLN A 268 20.47 5.73 5.36
CA GLN A 268 20.39 6.40 6.66
C GLN A 268 18.95 6.50 7.22
N LEU A 269 17.93 6.07 6.46
CA LEU A 269 16.52 6.26 6.84
C LEU A 269 16.12 5.57 8.16
N HIS A 270 16.82 4.50 8.56
CA HIS A 270 16.53 3.79 9.81
C HIS A 270 16.91 4.59 11.07
N HIS A 271 17.57 5.74 10.91
CA HIS A 271 17.88 6.67 12.00
C HIS A 271 16.78 7.68 12.30
N ILE A 272 15.75 7.79 11.44
CA ILE A 272 14.66 8.76 11.65
C ILE A 272 14.02 8.55 13.02
N GLU A 273 14.02 9.60 13.83
CA GLU A 273 13.46 9.55 15.18
C GLU A 273 11.95 9.29 15.13
N GLY A 274 11.48 8.38 15.99
CA GLY A 274 10.07 8.02 16.07
C GLY A 274 9.56 7.09 14.95
N LEU A 275 10.43 6.65 14.03
CA LEU A 275 10.13 5.61 13.04
C LEU A 275 9.91 4.26 13.71
N SER A 276 8.83 3.57 13.35
CA SER A 276 8.50 2.23 13.84
C SER A 276 9.54 1.18 13.43
N GLU A 277 9.61 0.08 14.20
CA GLU A 277 10.49 -1.06 13.86
C GLU A 277 10.17 -1.63 12.48
N HIS A 278 8.91 -1.64 12.05
CA HIS A 278 8.50 -2.07 10.72
C HIS A 278 8.09 -0.84 9.92
N PHE A 279 8.66 -0.64 8.73
CA PHE A 279 8.29 0.49 7.89
C PHE A 279 8.37 0.15 6.41
N LEU A 280 7.69 0.94 5.58
CA LEU A 280 7.82 0.89 4.13
C LEU A 280 8.69 2.05 3.63
N TYR A 281 9.57 1.79 2.68
CA TYR A 281 10.24 2.82 1.90
C TYR A 281 9.54 2.99 0.55
N SER A 282 9.42 4.21 0.05
CA SER A 282 8.88 4.51 -1.27
C SER A 282 9.52 5.76 -1.88
N ASN A 283 9.54 5.82 -3.21
CA ASN A 283 9.73 7.06 -3.95
C ASN A 283 8.37 7.69 -4.27
N ASP A 284 8.37 8.91 -4.80
CA ASP A 284 7.20 9.66 -5.27
C ASP A 284 6.61 9.11 -6.58
N ASP A 285 7.38 8.33 -7.34
CA ASP A 285 6.95 7.65 -8.57
C ASP A 285 6.34 6.26 -8.35
N MET A 286 6.22 5.80 -7.09
CA MET A 286 5.66 4.50 -6.71
C MET A 286 4.27 4.68 -6.09
N PHE A 287 3.28 3.95 -6.60
CA PHE A 287 1.90 4.10 -6.16
C PHE A 287 1.21 2.77 -5.80
N PHE A 288 0.31 2.84 -4.82
CA PHE A 288 -0.66 1.78 -4.55
C PHE A 288 -1.79 1.84 -5.59
N GLY A 289 -1.96 0.78 -6.38
CA GLY A 289 -2.98 0.74 -7.44
C GLY A 289 -4.38 0.32 -6.97
N ARG A 290 -4.47 -0.35 -5.82
CA ARG A 290 -5.72 -0.77 -5.18
C ARG A 290 -5.47 -1.08 -3.71
N ALA A 291 -6.54 -1.25 -2.94
CA ALA A 291 -6.45 -1.56 -1.52
C ALA A 291 -5.64 -2.85 -1.27
N VAL A 292 -4.64 -2.75 -0.39
CA VAL A 292 -3.81 -3.86 0.07
C VAL A 292 -3.75 -3.88 1.61
N GLY A 293 -3.58 -5.05 2.20
CA GLY A 293 -3.36 -5.21 3.64
C GLY A 293 -1.86 -5.21 4.00
N PRO A 294 -1.52 -5.11 5.29
CA PRO A 294 -0.13 -5.21 5.76
C PRO A 294 0.49 -6.58 5.44
N ASP A 295 -0.33 -7.62 5.26
CA ASP A 295 0.09 -8.97 4.84
C ASP A 295 0.73 -9.00 3.44
N MET A 296 0.56 -7.94 2.64
CA MET A 296 1.30 -7.76 1.39
C MET A 296 2.81 -7.65 1.64
N PHE A 297 3.20 -7.07 2.78
CA PHE A 297 4.54 -6.61 3.10
C PHE A 297 5.20 -7.33 4.27
N PHE A 298 4.41 -7.86 5.20
CA PHE A 298 4.91 -8.54 6.39
C PHE A 298 4.14 -9.83 6.65
N THR A 299 4.77 -10.78 7.34
CA THR A 299 4.07 -11.88 7.99
C THR A 299 3.63 -11.45 9.41
N PRO A 300 2.71 -12.18 10.06
CA PRO A 300 2.34 -11.93 11.46
C PRO A 300 3.53 -11.97 12.43
N GLY A 301 4.57 -12.75 12.11
CA GLY A 301 5.82 -12.82 12.86
C GLY A 301 6.83 -11.70 12.58
N GLY A 302 6.46 -10.68 11.78
CA GLY A 302 7.34 -9.54 11.46
C GLY A 302 8.39 -9.83 10.36
N VAL A 303 8.36 -10.99 9.71
CA VAL A 303 9.21 -11.29 8.54
C VAL A 303 8.78 -10.41 7.36
N THR A 304 9.70 -9.71 6.71
CA THR A 304 9.39 -8.85 5.55
C THR A 304 9.14 -9.67 4.28
N LYS A 305 8.36 -9.12 3.36
CA LYS A 305 7.98 -9.75 2.10
C LYS A 305 8.27 -8.83 0.92
N PHE A 306 9.33 -9.12 0.16
CA PHE A 306 9.77 -8.26 -0.95
C PHE A 306 9.42 -8.87 -2.30
N ILE A 307 9.24 -8.02 -3.31
CA ILE A 307 8.80 -8.43 -4.66
C ILE A 307 10.03 -8.43 -5.59
N GLU A 308 10.41 -9.60 -6.10
CA GLU A 308 11.45 -9.71 -7.11
C GLU A 308 10.93 -9.31 -8.49
N ALA A 309 11.74 -8.56 -9.24
CA ALA A 309 11.45 -8.27 -10.64
C ALA A 309 11.87 -9.45 -11.55
N GLU A 310 11.26 -9.50 -12.73
CA GLU A 310 11.71 -10.43 -13.76
C GLU A 310 13.11 -10.09 -14.30
N THR A 311 13.48 -8.80 -14.25
CA THR A 311 14.76 -8.25 -14.70
C THR A 311 15.95 -8.82 -13.96
N ARG A 312 16.98 -9.23 -14.72
CA ARG A 312 18.23 -9.77 -14.19
C ARG A 312 19.26 -8.66 -14.02
N ILE A 313 20.06 -8.75 -12.95
CA ILE A 313 21.20 -7.84 -12.71
C ILE A 313 22.29 -8.00 -13.80
N GLY A 314 22.31 -9.12 -14.51
CA GLY A 314 23.31 -9.38 -15.54
C GLY A 314 24.67 -9.83 -14.97
N LEU A 315 25.59 -10.13 -15.88
CA LEU A 315 26.94 -10.64 -15.59
C LEU A 315 27.95 -9.49 -15.41
N GLY A 316 29.15 -9.86 -14.97
CA GLY A 316 30.29 -8.94 -14.80
C GLY A 316 30.28 -8.16 -13.50
N ASP A 317 31.45 -7.61 -13.16
CA ASP A 317 31.68 -6.67 -12.06
C ASP A 317 31.34 -5.23 -12.48
N ASN A 318 31.49 -4.26 -11.59
CA ASN A 318 31.14 -2.85 -11.82
C ASN A 318 31.92 -2.25 -13.00
N ASP A 319 31.31 -1.26 -13.65
CA ASP A 319 31.91 -0.55 -14.79
C ASP A 319 31.51 0.93 -14.73
N ALA A 320 32.46 1.82 -15.00
CA ALA A 320 32.26 3.26 -14.93
C ALA A 320 31.25 3.79 -15.95
N GLU A 321 31.03 3.08 -17.07
CA GLU A 321 30.06 3.45 -18.10
C GLU A 321 28.62 3.05 -17.72
N ARG A 322 28.43 2.20 -16.70
CA ARG A 322 27.10 1.76 -16.26
C ARG A 322 26.44 2.77 -15.32
N SER A 323 25.11 2.75 -15.32
CA SER A 323 24.31 3.54 -14.38
C SER A 323 24.62 3.17 -12.92
N GLY A 324 24.46 4.13 -12.01
CA GLY A 324 24.66 3.91 -10.56
C GLY A 324 23.72 2.83 -9.97
N PHE A 325 22.56 2.62 -10.57
CA PHE A 325 21.63 1.54 -10.21
C PHE A 325 22.22 0.15 -10.54
N GLU A 326 22.75 -0.02 -11.75
CA GLU A 326 23.33 -1.28 -12.22
C GLU A 326 24.61 -1.64 -11.46
N ASN A 327 25.42 -0.62 -11.14
CA ASN A 327 26.63 -0.79 -10.35
C ASN A 327 26.31 -1.15 -8.89
N ALA A 328 25.39 -0.44 -8.24
CA ALA A 328 25.04 -0.73 -6.84
C ALA A 328 24.49 -2.16 -6.67
N ALA A 329 23.70 -2.67 -7.62
CA ALA A 329 23.20 -4.05 -7.57
C ALA A 329 24.35 -5.09 -7.59
N ARG A 330 25.45 -4.80 -8.30
CA ARG A 330 26.65 -5.65 -8.35
C ARG A 330 27.53 -5.51 -7.11
N VAL A 331 27.67 -4.30 -6.55
CA VAL A 331 28.29 -4.10 -5.22
C VAL A 331 27.56 -4.95 -4.18
N ASN A 332 26.23 -4.82 -4.13
CA ASN A 332 25.38 -5.57 -3.22
C ASN A 332 25.57 -7.09 -3.40
N ARG A 333 25.55 -7.59 -4.65
CA ARG A 333 25.80 -9.00 -4.95
C ARG A 333 27.14 -9.48 -4.41
N LYS A 334 28.21 -8.70 -4.61
CA LYS A 334 29.54 -9.05 -4.15
C LYS A 334 29.60 -9.15 -2.62
N LEU A 335 29.04 -8.17 -1.92
CA LEU A 335 29.00 -8.18 -0.45
C LEU A 335 28.23 -9.38 0.10
N LEU A 336 27.10 -9.71 -0.51
CA LEU A 336 26.30 -10.88 -0.11
C LEU A 336 27.00 -12.21 -0.45
N TRP A 337 27.71 -12.26 -1.57
CA TRP A 337 28.54 -13.42 -1.92
C TRP A 337 29.67 -13.61 -0.90
N ASP A 338 30.42 -12.56 -0.59
CA ASP A 338 31.54 -12.63 0.34
C ASP A 338 31.07 -13.03 1.76
N ARG A 339 29.89 -12.57 2.17
CA ARG A 339 29.31 -12.84 3.50
C ARG A 339 28.60 -14.20 3.63
N PHE A 340 27.91 -14.66 2.60
CA PHE A 340 27.00 -15.81 2.67
C PHE A 340 27.29 -16.92 1.65
N GLY A 341 28.20 -16.71 0.70
CA GLY A 341 28.46 -17.65 -0.40
C GLY A 341 27.26 -17.83 -1.34
N ARG A 342 26.43 -16.79 -1.50
CA ARG A 342 25.23 -16.79 -2.34
C ARG A 342 25.18 -15.54 -3.21
N ILE A 343 24.90 -15.71 -4.50
CA ILE A 343 24.73 -14.59 -5.44
C ILE A 343 23.26 -14.20 -5.59
N THR A 344 23.01 -12.91 -5.80
CA THR A 344 21.70 -12.37 -6.19
C THR A 344 21.60 -12.27 -7.71
N THR A 345 20.45 -12.61 -8.28
CA THR A 345 20.27 -12.70 -9.75
C THR A 345 19.24 -11.75 -10.33
N ARG A 346 18.34 -11.21 -9.51
CA ARG A 346 17.21 -10.37 -9.93
C ARG A 346 17.24 -9.01 -9.24
N HIS A 347 16.79 -8.00 -9.95
CA HIS A 347 16.37 -6.74 -9.34
C HIS A 347 15.06 -6.93 -8.57
N LEU A 348 14.63 -5.89 -7.88
CA LEU A 348 13.33 -5.84 -7.22
C LEU A 348 12.36 -5.00 -8.04
N GLU A 349 11.07 -5.27 -7.88
CA GLU A 349 10.04 -4.41 -8.45
C GLU A 349 10.09 -3.03 -7.79
N HIS A 350 9.98 -1.98 -8.60
CA HIS A 350 10.05 -0.59 -8.13
C HIS A 350 8.72 -0.17 -7.50
N THR A 351 8.54 -0.59 -6.25
CA THR A 351 7.31 -0.46 -5.45
C THR A 351 7.67 -0.23 -3.99
N ALA A 352 6.69 0.13 -3.16
CA ALA A 352 6.90 0.28 -1.73
C ALA A 352 7.59 -0.97 -1.13
N ALA A 353 8.72 -0.77 -0.48
CA ALA A 353 9.61 -1.84 -0.04
C ALA A 353 9.53 -1.99 1.49
N PRO A 354 9.32 -3.20 2.06
CA PRO A 354 9.27 -3.37 3.51
C PRO A 354 10.64 -3.54 4.14
N LEU A 355 10.89 -2.76 5.19
CA LEU A 355 12.12 -2.77 5.97
C LEU A 355 11.82 -2.91 7.46
N ARG A 356 12.88 -3.31 8.17
CA ARG A 356 12.96 -3.34 9.61
C ARG A 356 14.12 -2.50 10.10
N ARG A 357 13.85 -1.61 11.05
CA ARG A 357 14.85 -0.70 11.60
C ARG A 357 16.02 -1.46 12.20
N SER A 358 15.75 -2.51 12.98
CA SER A 358 16.79 -3.33 13.59
C SER A 358 17.67 -4.07 12.57
N VAL A 359 17.10 -4.50 11.44
CA VAL A 359 17.83 -5.22 10.38
C VAL A 359 18.75 -4.25 9.63
N ALA A 360 18.26 -3.06 9.27
CA ALA A 360 19.08 -2.02 8.67
C ALA A 360 20.25 -1.61 9.59
N ALA A 361 19.98 -1.41 10.89
CA ALA A 361 21.03 -1.12 11.87
C ALA A 361 22.06 -2.26 12.02
N THR A 362 21.62 -3.52 11.95
CA THR A 362 22.54 -4.68 11.95
C THR A 362 23.43 -4.67 10.70
N MET A 363 22.86 -4.36 9.54
CA MET A 363 23.63 -4.26 8.29
C MET A 363 24.67 -3.13 8.36
N GLU A 364 24.30 -1.96 8.87
CA GLU A 364 25.25 -0.85 9.03
C GLU A 364 26.42 -1.22 9.95
N GLN A 365 26.17 -2.01 11.00
CA GLN A 365 27.23 -2.54 11.87
C GLN A 365 28.10 -3.61 11.21
N GLU A 366 27.53 -4.46 10.34
CA GLU A 366 28.27 -5.50 9.62
C GLU A 366 29.06 -4.95 8.42
N PHE A 367 28.56 -3.89 7.77
CA PHE A 367 29.15 -3.26 6.58
C PHE A 367 29.46 -1.76 6.80
N PRO A 368 30.20 -1.40 7.86
CA PRO A 368 30.33 0.00 8.28
C PRO A 368 31.06 0.86 7.24
N GLN A 369 32.01 0.27 6.49
CA GLN A 369 32.77 0.99 5.48
C GLN A 369 31.89 1.33 4.27
N GLU A 370 31.05 0.41 3.83
CA GLU A 370 30.16 0.56 2.70
C GLU A 370 29.05 1.58 2.99
N PHE A 371 28.47 1.52 4.20
CA PHE A 371 27.49 2.51 4.66
C PHE A 371 28.11 3.90 4.78
N ALA A 372 29.24 4.06 5.48
CA ALA A 372 29.90 5.36 5.65
C ALA A 372 30.31 5.97 4.31
N LYS A 373 30.86 5.16 3.40
CA LYS A 373 31.25 5.61 2.06
C LYS A 373 30.05 6.04 1.22
N THR A 374 28.95 5.29 1.27
CA THR A 374 27.72 5.62 0.53
C THR A 374 27.06 6.88 1.10
N ALA A 375 26.96 6.99 2.42
CA ALA A 375 26.47 8.19 3.10
C ALA A 375 27.29 9.44 2.74
N ALA A 376 28.63 9.29 2.62
CA ALA A 376 29.53 10.36 2.21
C ALA A 376 29.53 10.70 0.71
N SER A 377 28.84 9.89 -0.12
CA SER A 377 28.83 10.06 -1.57
C SER A 377 27.79 11.09 -2.01
N ARG A 378 28.26 12.25 -2.49
CA ARG A 378 27.40 13.37 -2.92
C ARG A 378 26.56 13.06 -4.16
N PHE A 379 27.04 12.18 -5.04
CA PHE A 379 26.35 11.66 -6.23
C PHE A 379 26.48 10.14 -6.25
N ARG A 380 25.62 9.46 -7.00
CA ARG A 380 25.70 8.01 -7.17
C ARG A 380 27.07 7.64 -7.74
N ALA A 381 27.82 6.86 -6.98
CA ALA A 381 29.12 6.34 -7.40
C ALA A 381 29.02 4.85 -7.74
N ALA A 382 29.94 4.37 -8.59
CA ALA A 382 29.97 2.98 -9.04
C ALA A 382 30.22 1.98 -7.89
N ASP A 383 30.62 2.44 -6.72
CA ASP A 383 30.94 1.63 -5.54
C ASP A 383 29.99 1.88 -4.36
N ASN A 384 28.88 2.59 -4.58
CA ASN A 384 27.84 2.76 -3.58
C ASN A 384 26.97 1.51 -3.46
N ILE A 385 26.44 1.28 -2.26
CA ILE A 385 25.42 0.26 -2.01
C ILE A 385 24.02 0.85 -2.25
N SER A 386 23.08 0.00 -2.63
CA SER A 386 21.66 0.37 -2.60
C SER A 386 20.97 -0.44 -1.52
N VAL A 387 20.70 0.21 -0.37
CA VAL A 387 20.16 -0.47 0.81
C VAL A 387 18.71 -0.88 0.59
N THR A 388 17.85 0.07 0.25
CA THR A 388 16.40 -0.16 0.09
C THR A 388 16.06 -0.89 -1.20
N ASN A 389 16.96 -0.92 -2.18
CA ASN A 389 16.81 -1.73 -3.38
C ASN A 389 17.88 -2.83 -3.46
N SER A 390 17.42 -4.08 -3.29
CA SER A 390 18.18 -5.33 -3.27
C SER A 390 19.02 -5.65 -2.02
N PHE A 391 19.87 -4.76 -1.48
CA PHE A 391 20.82 -5.18 -0.43
C PHE A 391 20.12 -5.65 0.83
N TYR A 392 19.23 -4.82 1.39
CA TYR A 392 18.46 -5.14 2.59
C TYR A 392 17.67 -6.43 2.42
N HIS A 393 16.96 -6.55 1.29
CA HIS A 393 16.02 -7.64 1.07
C HIS A 393 16.70 -8.99 0.96
N TYR A 394 17.83 -9.07 0.23
CA TYR A 394 18.58 -10.31 0.13
C TYR A 394 19.41 -10.60 1.38
N TYR A 395 19.94 -9.60 2.08
CA TYR A 395 20.56 -9.80 3.41
C TYR A 395 19.52 -10.38 4.40
N ALA A 396 18.33 -9.78 4.45
CA ALA A 396 17.23 -10.23 5.30
C ALA A 396 16.77 -11.64 4.90
N LEU A 397 16.69 -11.97 3.60
CA LEU A 397 16.37 -13.31 3.13
C LEU A 397 17.42 -14.34 3.60
N LEU A 398 18.71 -14.03 3.39
CA LEU A 398 19.83 -14.93 3.73
C LEU A 398 20.02 -15.09 5.24
N THR A 399 19.46 -14.19 6.05
CA THR A 399 19.43 -14.28 7.52
C THR A 399 18.09 -14.78 8.08
N GLY A 400 17.15 -15.22 7.23
CA GLY A 400 15.87 -15.79 7.66
C GLY A 400 14.84 -14.77 8.17
N ARG A 401 14.99 -13.49 7.79
CA ARG A 401 14.17 -12.34 8.22
C ARG A 401 13.32 -11.74 7.09
N ALA A 402 13.45 -12.26 5.87
CA ALA A 402 12.58 -11.94 4.75
C ALA A 402 12.17 -13.19 3.96
N VAL A 403 11.08 -13.09 3.22
CA VAL A 403 10.64 -14.03 2.19
C VAL A 403 10.24 -13.28 0.92
N THR A 404 10.09 -13.99 -0.20
CA THR A 404 9.59 -13.38 -1.45
C THR A 404 8.07 -13.28 -1.44
N GLN A 405 7.55 -12.18 -1.98
CA GLN A 405 6.14 -11.96 -2.28
C GLN A 405 5.88 -12.28 -3.75
N THR A 406 5.11 -13.35 -4.01
CA THR A 406 4.86 -13.85 -5.37
C THR A 406 3.44 -13.57 -5.89
N ALA A 407 2.55 -13.09 -5.02
CA ALA A 407 1.15 -12.86 -5.38
C ALA A 407 0.86 -11.42 -5.84
N ALA A 408 1.80 -10.49 -5.63
CA ALA A 408 1.64 -9.08 -5.99
C ALA A 408 1.58 -8.89 -7.51
N LYS A 409 0.67 -8.02 -7.97
CA LYS A 409 0.57 -7.57 -9.36
C LYS A 409 1.17 -6.19 -9.48
N VAL A 410 2.34 -6.11 -10.11
CA VAL A 410 3.07 -4.86 -10.30
C VAL A 410 3.07 -4.45 -11.77
N ARG A 411 3.09 -3.14 -12.02
CA ARG A 411 3.28 -2.59 -13.35
C ARG A 411 4.25 -1.41 -13.36
N TYR A 412 5.36 -1.58 -14.05
CA TYR A 412 6.21 -0.45 -14.45
C TYR A 412 5.65 0.21 -15.72
N VAL A 413 5.54 1.54 -15.73
CA VAL A 413 5.14 2.34 -16.89
C VAL A 413 6.19 3.42 -17.10
N ASP A 414 6.93 3.32 -18.20
CA ASP A 414 7.79 4.39 -18.68
C ASP A 414 6.93 5.50 -19.30
N THR A 415 6.88 6.66 -18.65
CA THR A 415 6.05 7.79 -19.07
C THR A 415 6.69 8.66 -20.15
N THR A 416 7.94 8.37 -20.53
CA THR A 416 8.66 9.10 -21.57
C THR A 416 8.49 8.49 -22.96
N VAL A 417 7.99 7.25 -23.04
CA VAL A 417 7.69 6.56 -24.30
C VAL A 417 6.20 6.57 -24.62
N ARG A 418 5.86 6.63 -25.92
CA ARG A 418 4.46 6.68 -26.38
C ARG A 418 3.65 5.48 -25.91
N ALA A 419 4.28 4.30 -25.91
CA ALA A 419 3.63 3.05 -25.50
C ALA A 419 3.19 3.07 -24.02
N GLY A 420 3.97 3.68 -23.13
CA GLY A 420 3.64 3.78 -21.71
C GLY A 420 2.49 4.74 -21.46
N LEU A 421 2.49 5.91 -22.10
CA LEU A 421 1.37 6.85 -22.01
C LEU A 421 0.07 6.26 -22.57
N ASN A 422 0.14 5.50 -23.68
CA ASN A 422 -1.02 4.79 -24.24
C ASN A 422 -1.55 3.68 -23.31
N TYR A 423 -0.78 3.24 -22.32
CA TYR A 423 -1.21 2.24 -21.33
C TYR A 423 -2.02 2.86 -20.18
N LEU A 424 -1.84 4.14 -19.87
CA LEU A 424 -2.49 4.82 -18.73
C LEU A 424 -4.04 4.70 -18.75
N PRO A 425 -4.75 4.89 -19.90
CA PRO A 425 -6.21 4.72 -19.92
C PRO A 425 -6.65 3.30 -19.58
N LYS A 426 -5.88 2.29 -20.00
CA LYS A 426 -6.15 0.88 -19.69
C LYS A 426 -5.90 0.59 -18.21
N LEU A 427 -4.86 1.16 -17.63
CA LEU A 427 -4.58 1.03 -16.20
C LEU A 427 -5.69 1.69 -15.36
N LEU A 428 -6.14 2.88 -15.76
CA LEU A 428 -7.23 3.62 -15.13
C LEU A 428 -8.56 2.86 -15.20
N ALA A 429 -8.89 2.29 -16.35
CA ALA A 429 -10.14 1.55 -16.52
C ALA A 429 -10.17 0.22 -15.75
N LYS A 430 -9.01 -0.45 -15.59
CA LYS A 430 -8.95 -1.78 -14.97
C LYS A 430 -8.71 -1.76 -13.47
N ARG A 431 -7.89 -0.83 -12.97
CA ARG A 431 -7.49 -0.72 -11.54
C ARG A 431 -7.15 -2.07 -10.89
N ASN A 432 -6.46 -2.93 -11.63
CA ASN A 432 -6.28 -4.35 -11.29
C ASN A 432 -4.84 -4.70 -10.90
N MET A 433 -4.00 -3.68 -10.67
CA MET A 433 -2.63 -3.81 -10.18
C MET A 433 -2.60 -3.47 -8.69
N ASP A 434 -1.82 -4.21 -7.90
CA ASP A 434 -1.53 -3.88 -6.50
C ASP A 434 -0.66 -2.62 -6.42
N PHE A 435 0.33 -2.56 -7.31
CA PHE A 435 1.28 -1.46 -7.38
C PHE A 435 1.54 -1.08 -8.83
N PHE A 436 1.86 0.19 -9.05
CA PHE A 436 2.47 0.61 -10.30
C PHE A 436 3.47 1.72 -10.06
N CYS A 437 4.41 1.86 -10.98
CA CYS A 437 5.39 2.93 -11.01
C CYS A 437 5.26 3.70 -12.32
N LEU A 438 5.33 5.03 -12.23
CA LEU A 438 5.35 5.95 -13.37
C LEU A 438 6.72 6.63 -13.41
N ASN A 439 7.68 6.05 -14.12
CA ASN A 439 9.06 6.55 -14.13
C ASN A 439 9.44 7.12 -15.49
N ASP A 440 10.58 7.80 -15.54
CA ASP A 440 11.15 8.40 -16.72
C ASP A 440 12.27 7.53 -17.29
N GLY A 441 12.13 7.16 -18.55
CA GLY A 441 13.19 6.54 -19.33
C GLY A 441 14.30 7.53 -19.71
N SER A 442 15.48 7.00 -19.99
CA SER A 442 16.64 7.80 -20.43
C SER A 442 16.49 8.38 -21.84
N PHE A 443 15.54 7.89 -22.64
CA PHE A 443 15.37 8.24 -24.05
C PHE A 443 13.92 8.65 -24.35
N PRO A 444 13.53 9.90 -24.06
CA PRO A 444 12.16 10.34 -24.25
C PRO A 444 11.74 10.39 -25.72
N GLU A 445 10.57 9.83 -26.02
CA GLU A 445 9.89 9.89 -27.33
C GLU A 445 8.80 10.98 -27.35
N VAL A 446 8.49 11.57 -26.20
CA VAL A 446 7.33 12.46 -25.99
C VAL A 446 7.79 13.76 -25.35
N GLU A 447 7.21 14.87 -25.82
CA GLU A 447 7.44 16.20 -25.27
C GLU A 447 7.03 16.29 -23.79
N ALA A 448 7.83 16.99 -22.99
CA ALA A 448 7.65 17.06 -21.53
C ALA A 448 6.28 17.64 -21.12
N GLU A 449 5.76 18.61 -21.87
CA GLU A 449 4.44 19.20 -21.60
C GLU A 449 3.29 18.21 -21.88
N GLU A 450 3.40 17.42 -22.95
CA GLU A 450 2.41 16.40 -23.27
C GLU A 450 2.41 15.29 -22.20
N ARG A 451 3.61 14.81 -21.81
CA ARG A 451 3.78 13.85 -20.71
C ARG A 451 3.14 14.39 -19.44
N ALA A 452 3.52 15.59 -19.02
CA ALA A 452 3.01 16.21 -17.79
C ALA A 452 1.48 16.26 -17.78
N ARG A 453 0.86 16.76 -18.86
CA ARG A 453 -0.59 16.83 -18.97
C ARG A 453 -1.27 15.46 -18.87
N LEU A 454 -0.76 14.45 -19.56
CA LEU A 454 -1.35 13.11 -19.59
C LEU A 454 -1.18 12.35 -18.27
N VAL A 455 -0.01 12.48 -17.63
CA VAL A 455 0.26 11.84 -16.34
C VAL A 455 -0.54 12.52 -15.23
N THR A 456 -0.60 13.86 -15.19
CA THR A 456 -1.43 14.58 -14.22
C THR A 456 -2.91 14.22 -14.37
N ASP A 457 -3.45 14.22 -15.60
CA ASP A 457 -4.85 13.82 -15.86
C ASP A 457 -5.13 12.38 -15.40
N PHE A 458 -4.17 11.46 -15.64
CA PHE A 458 -4.27 10.10 -15.14
C PHE A 458 -4.27 10.04 -13.61
N LEU A 459 -3.33 10.73 -12.93
CA LEU A 459 -3.20 10.69 -11.47
C LEU A 459 -4.39 11.35 -10.76
N GLU A 460 -4.93 12.46 -11.28
CA GLU A 460 -6.14 13.10 -10.79
C GLU A 460 -7.34 12.15 -10.84
N LYS A 461 -7.49 11.42 -11.95
CA LYS A 461 -8.57 10.44 -12.12
C LYS A 461 -8.32 9.17 -11.31
N TYR A 462 -7.07 8.74 -11.16
CA TYR A 462 -6.75 7.52 -10.42
C TYR A 462 -6.90 7.72 -8.91
N TYR A 463 -6.51 8.88 -8.40
CA TYR A 463 -6.54 9.24 -6.99
C TYR A 463 -7.38 10.50 -6.75
N PRO A 464 -8.71 10.44 -6.97
CA PRO A 464 -9.53 11.64 -6.97
C PRO A 464 -9.91 12.12 -5.56
N ILE A 465 -9.69 11.29 -4.54
CA ILE A 465 -10.01 11.64 -3.14
C ILE A 465 -8.81 12.38 -2.53
N LYS A 466 -9.02 13.65 -2.17
CA LYS A 466 -8.03 14.42 -1.41
C LYS A 466 -7.76 13.74 -0.07
N ALA A 467 -6.48 13.68 0.30
CA ALA A 467 -6.07 13.26 1.63
C ALA A 467 -6.22 14.41 2.66
N PRO A 468 -6.35 14.11 3.96
CA PRO A 468 -6.58 15.13 5.01
C PRO A 468 -5.46 16.16 5.16
N TRP A 469 -4.26 15.86 4.67
CA TRP A 469 -3.08 16.74 4.70
C TRP A 469 -2.95 17.62 3.45
N GLU A 470 -3.96 17.65 2.57
CA GLU A 470 -4.00 18.58 1.44
C GLU A 470 -4.78 19.85 1.79
N LYS A 471 -4.25 21.01 1.37
CA LYS A 471 -4.92 22.32 1.52
C LYS A 471 -6.18 22.49 0.65
#